data_AF-A0A950CRL0-F1
#
_entry.id   AF-A0A950CRL0-F1
#
_cell.length_a   1.000
_cell.length_b   1.000
_cell.length_c   1.000
_cell.angle_alpha   90.00
_cell.angle_beta   90.00
_cell.angle_gamma   90.00
#
_symmetry.space_group_name_H-M   'P 1'
#
loop_
_entity.id
_entity.type
_entity.pdbx_description
1 polymer ?
#
loop_
_entity_poly.entity_id
_entity_poly.type
_entity_poly.pdbx_seq_one_letter_code
_entity_poly.pdbx_strand_id
1 'polypeptide(L)'
;KKQALKVLTRNIDTGTPEGRLFFHITAAFDEFQRELIVENTRAGLAAARKRGRRGGRPPVLDKEKIRAAEAMLKDTVNYPFVGDVIDHLKIGRTAVYRYFPPSRIQELRNQL
;
A
#
# COMPACT_ATOMS: atom_id res chain seq x y z
N LYS A 1 -10.73 -14.17 -40.84
CA LYS A 1 -12.16 -13.86 -40.56
C LYS A 1 -12.22 -12.48 -39.90
N LYS A 2 -13.04 -11.55 -40.40
CA LYS A 2 -13.25 -10.24 -39.78
C LYS A 2 -14.29 -10.39 -38.66
N GLN A 3 -13.99 -9.93 -37.46
CA GLN A 3 -14.89 -10.00 -36.30
C GLN A 3 -15.41 -8.60 -35.95
N ALA A 4 -16.63 -8.51 -35.40
CA ALA A 4 -17.29 -7.27 -35.02
C ALA A 4 -17.95 -7.42 -33.62
N LEU A 5 -17.98 -6.33 -32.86
CA LEU A 5 -18.62 -6.23 -31.55
C LEU A 5 -20.02 -5.63 -31.71
N LYS A 6 -21.03 -6.33 -31.19
CA LYS A 6 -22.40 -5.81 -31.12
C LYS A 6 -22.90 -5.80 -29.68
N VAL A 7 -23.16 -4.61 -29.16
CA VAL A 7 -23.67 -4.38 -27.81
C VAL A 7 -25.18 -4.15 -27.90
N LEU A 8 -25.97 -5.13 -27.49
CA LEU A 8 -27.44 -5.12 -27.65
C LEU A 8 -28.13 -4.01 -26.86
N THR A 9 -27.65 -3.72 -25.64
CA THR A 9 -28.26 -2.74 -24.73
C THR A 9 -28.00 -1.29 -25.14
N ARG A 10 -26.87 -1.02 -25.80
CA ARG A 10 -26.46 0.33 -26.24
C ARG A 10 -26.57 0.53 -27.74
N ASN A 11 -27.04 -0.50 -28.46
CA ASN A 11 -27.14 -0.55 -29.91
C ASN A 11 -25.85 -0.14 -30.65
N ILE A 12 -24.68 -0.54 -30.13
CA ILE A 12 -23.38 -0.28 -30.75
C ILE A 12 -23.03 -1.48 -31.62
N ASP A 13 -22.78 -1.27 -32.91
CA ASP A 13 -22.35 -2.32 -33.86
C ASP A 13 -21.07 -1.89 -34.59
N THR A 14 -19.92 -2.42 -34.20
CA THR A 14 -18.63 -2.07 -34.82
C THR A 14 -18.42 -2.72 -36.19
N GLY A 15 -19.41 -3.46 -36.71
CA GLY A 15 -19.42 -3.98 -38.08
C GLY A 15 -19.54 -2.86 -39.11
N THR A 16 -20.23 -1.76 -38.78
CA THR A 16 -20.44 -0.61 -39.68
C THR A 16 -19.39 0.49 -39.48
N PRO A 17 -19.07 1.30 -40.51
CA PRO A 17 -18.20 2.47 -40.35
C PRO A 17 -18.69 3.45 -39.26
N GLU A 18 -20.00 3.70 -39.20
CA GLU A 18 -20.63 4.62 -38.25
C GLU A 18 -20.50 4.11 -36.81
N GLY A 19 -20.75 2.81 -36.60
CA GLY A 19 -20.64 2.21 -35.27
C GLY A 19 -19.20 2.13 -34.77
N ARG A 20 -18.20 2.00 -35.65
CA ARG A 20 -16.79 2.15 -35.28
C ARG A 20 -16.45 3.57 -34.85
N LEU A 21 -16.91 4.58 -35.60
CA LEU A 21 -16.69 5.98 -35.23
C LEU A 21 -17.30 6.28 -33.85
N PHE A 22 -18.55 5.90 -33.63
CA PHE A 22 -19.24 6.11 -32.36
C PHE A 22 -18.54 5.40 -31.19
N PHE A 23 -18.10 4.16 -31.41
CA PHE A 23 -17.33 3.40 -30.43
C PHE A 23 -16.04 4.14 -30.03
N HIS A 24 -15.27 4.66 -31.00
CA HIS A 24 -14.04 5.40 -30.73
C HIS A 24 -14.27 6.71 -29.98
N ILE A 25 -15.30 7.49 -30.35
CA ILE A 25 -15.64 8.73 -29.64
C ILE A 25 -16.03 8.42 -28.19
N THR A 26 -16.86 7.41 -27.97
CA THR A 26 -17.27 7.00 -26.63
C THR A 26 -16.09 6.53 -25.80
N ALA A 27 -15.18 5.73 -26.40
CA ALA A 27 -13.97 5.29 -25.72
C ALA A 27 -13.06 6.46 -25.30
N ALA A 28 -12.88 7.46 -26.17
CA ALA A 28 -12.11 8.66 -25.85
C ALA A 28 -12.76 9.48 -24.72
N PHE A 29 -14.10 9.56 -24.71
CA PHE A 29 -14.84 10.23 -23.65
C PHE A 29 -14.70 9.51 -22.30
N ASP A 30 -14.77 8.16 -22.30
CA ASP A 30 -14.58 7.35 -21.10
C ASP A 30 -13.14 7.48 -20.55
N GLU A 31 -12.14 7.60 -21.43
CA GLU A 31 -10.75 7.89 -21.03
C GLU A 31 -10.63 9.25 -20.34
N PHE A 32 -11.21 10.29 -20.94
CA PHE A 32 -11.27 11.64 -20.34
C PHE A 32 -11.94 11.63 -18.95
N GLN A 33 -13.07 10.93 -18.81
CA GLN A 33 -13.73 10.80 -17.50
C GLN A 33 -12.84 10.12 -16.45
N ARG A 34 -12.10 9.08 -16.86
CA ARG A 34 -11.17 8.39 -15.97
C ARG A 34 -10.05 9.33 -15.52
N GLU A 35 -9.53 10.16 -16.41
CA GLU A 35 -8.52 11.17 -16.06
C GLU A 35 -9.05 12.17 -15.03
N LEU A 36 -10.27 12.69 -15.21
CA LEU A 36 -10.91 13.59 -14.24
C LEU A 36 -11.10 12.93 -12.86
N ILE A 37 -11.51 11.65 -12.81
CA ILE A 37 -11.65 10.91 -11.54
C ILE A 37 -10.29 10.82 -10.82
N VAL A 38 -9.22 10.54 -11.57
CA VAL A 38 -7.86 10.46 -11.03
C VAL A 38 -7.41 11.82 -10.50
N GLU A 39 -7.64 12.90 -11.24
CA GLU A 39 -7.31 14.26 -10.83
C GLU A 39 -8.04 14.65 -9.53
N ASN A 40 -9.35 14.45 -9.48
CA ASN A 40 -10.16 14.73 -8.30
C ASN A 40 -9.70 13.93 -7.08
N THR A 41 -9.37 12.65 -7.27
CA THR A 41 -8.82 11.81 -6.19
C THR A 41 -7.49 12.37 -5.67
N ARG A 42 -6.60 12.80 -6.57
CA ARG A 42 -5.31 13.41 -6.19
C ARG A 42 -5.51 14.72 -5.44
N ALA A 43 -6.43 15.57 -5.89
CA ALA A 43 -6.78 16.82 -5.22
C ALA A 43 -7.32 16.57 -3.81
N GLY A 44 -8.23 15.60 -3.65
CA GLY A 44 -8.75 15.17 -2.36
C GLY A 44 -7.67 14.63 -1.42
N LEU A 45 -6.76 13.79 -1.91
CA LEU A 45 -5.63 13.29 -1.15
C LEU A 45 -4.68 14.41 -0.71
N ALA A 46 -4.42 15.39 -1.58
CA ALA A 46 -3.61 16.55 -1.24
C ALA A 46 -4.27 17.41 -0.15
N ALA A 47 -5.57 17.67 -0.24
CA ALA A 47 -6.33 18.38 0.78
C ALA A 47 -6.32 17.64 2.12
N ALA A 48 -6.50 16.31 2.12
CA ALA A 48 -6.45 15.50 3.33
C ALA A 48 -5.06 15.52 3.99
N ARG A 49 -3.99 15.46 3.20
CA ARG A 49 -2.61 15.62 3.70
C ARG A 49 -2.37 16.99 4.33
N LYS A 50 -2.87 18.07 3.72
CA LYS A 50 -2.80 19.44 4.30
C LYS A 50 -3.50 19.53 5.66
N ARG A 51 -4.57 18.76 5.88
CA ARG A 51 -5.26 18.63 7.17
C ARG A 51 -4.55 17.71 8.18
N GLY A 52 -3.36 17.20 7.85
CA GLY A 52 -2.57 16.35 8.74
C GLY A 52 -2.85 14.84 8.64
N ARG A 53 -3.74 14.39 7.73
CA ARG A 53 -3.97 12.96 7.53
C ARG A 53 -2.74 12.31 6.89
N ARG A 54 -2.08 11.40 7.62
CA ARG A 54 -1.09 10.46 7.05
C ARG A 54 -1.81 9.22 6.52
N GLY A 55 -1.95 9.13 5.19
CA GLY A 55 -2.46 7.93 4.52
C GLY A 55 -1.42 6.79 4.48
N GLY A 56 -1.81 5.65 3.88
CA GLY A 56 -0.96 4.47 3.78
C GLY A 56 -1.23 3.42 4.87
N ARG A 57 -0.45 2.34 4.86
CA ARG A 57 -0.55 1.27 5.88
C ARG A 57 -0.05 1.79 7.23
N PRO A 58 -0.80 1.63 8.33
CA PRO A 58 -0.32 1.97 9.66
C PRO A 58 1.00 1.26 10.00
N PRO A 59 1.88 1.89 10.79
CA PRO A 59 3.12 1.26 11.24
C PRO A 59 2.80 0.01 12.07
N VAL A 60 3.63 -1.03 11.90
CA VAL A 60 3.44 -2.33 12.56
C VAL A 60 3.75 -2.24 14.05
N LEU A 61 4.75 -1.43 14.40
CA LEU A 61 5.13 -1.12 15.78
C LEU A 61 4.77 0.33 16.10
N ASP A 62 4.01 0.53 17.17
CA ASP A 62 3.79 1.83 17.79
C ASP A 62 4.95 2.18 18.74
N LYS A 63 4.95 3.40 19.29
CA LYS A 63 6.04 3.86 20.18
C LYS A 63 6.16 3.03 21.44
N GLU A 64 5.05 2.50 21.96
CA GLU A 64 5.05 1.72 23.21
C GLU A 64 5.63 0.34 22.99
N LYS A 65 5.23 -0.33 21.91
CA LYS A 65 5.78 -1.61 21.47
C LYS A 65 7.26 -1.51 21.09
N ILE A 66 7.71 -0.38 20.54
CA ILE A 66 9.15 -0.15 20.31
C ILE A 66 9.90 -0.15 21.64
N ARG A 67 9.42 0.57 22.66
CA ARG A 67 10.06 0.58 23.99
C ARG A 67 10.05 -0.80 24.64
N ALA A 68 8.93 -1.52 24.54
CA ALA A 68 8.83 -2.89 25.05
C ALA A 68 9.82 -3.82 24.33
N ALA A 69 9.93 -3.71 23.01
CA ALA A 69 10.90 -4.47 22.22
C ALA A 69 12.35 -4.12 22.59
N GLU A 70 12.67 -2.84 22.82
CA GLU A 70 14.00 -2.43 23.30
C GLU A 70 14.33 -3.03 24.68
N ALA A 71 13.35 -3.06 25.60
CA ALA A 71 13.53 -3.67 26.91
C ALA A 71 13.75 -5.20 26.81
N MET A 72 12.97 -5.90 25.97
CA MET A 72 13.14 -7.33 25.71
C MET A 72 14.48 -7.63 25.05
N LEU A 73 14.97 -6.76 24.15
CA LEU A 73 16.27 -6.93 23.50
C LEU A 73 17.46 -6.74 24.45
N LYS A 74 17.30 -5.90 25.48
CA LYS A 74 18.31 -5.71 26.55
C LYS A 74 18.30 -6.86 27.55
N ASP A 75 17.14 -7.45 27.81
CA ASP A 75 16.99 -8.58 28.71
C ASP A 75 17.45 -9.88 28.06
N THR A 76 18.76 -10.10 28.11
CA THR A 76 19.40 -11.31 27.58
C THR A 76 19.16 -12.56 28.43
N VAL A 77 18.59 -12.40 29.63
CA VAL A 77 18.30 -13.51 30.55
C VAL A 77 16.96 -14.18 30.18
N ASN A 78 15.91 -13.37 29.98
CA ASN A 78 14.60 -13.89 29.60
C ASN A 78 14.45 -14.08 28.07
N TYR A 79 15.22 -13.32 27.26
CA TYR A 79 15.17 -13.37 25.80
C TYR A 79 16.57 -13.55 25.18
N PRO A 80 17.16 -14.76 25.31
CA PRO A 80 18.51 -15.04 24.82
C PRO A 80 18.63 -14.86 23.30
N PHE A 81 17.62 -15.27 22.52
CA PHE A 81 17.64 -15.15 21.07
C PHE A 81 16.72 -14.03 20.57
N VAL A 82 17.12 -13.38 19.47
CA VAL A 82 16.26 -12.37 18.81
C VAL A 82 14.97 -13.04 18.33
N GLY A 83 15.00 -14.33 18.00
CA GLY A 83 13.81 -15.13 17.66
C GLY A 83 12.73 -15.09 18.74
N ASP A 84 13.10 -15.18 20.02
CA ASP A 84 12.17 -15.18 21.14
C ASP A 84 11.40 -13.85 21.23
N VAL A 85 12.10 -12.74 20.98
CA VAL A 85 11.50 -11.39 20.93
C VAL A 85 10.56 -11.26 19.73
N ILE A 86 10.93 -11.82 18.58
CA ILE A 86 10.10 -11.79 17.35
C ILE A 86 8.78 -12.54 17.57
N ASP A 87 8.87 -13.73 18.16
CA ASP A 87 7.71 -14.58 18.42
C ASP A 87 6.80 -13.96 19.49
N HIS A 88 7.39 -13.32 20.51
CA HIS A 88 6.65 -12.60 21.54
C HIS A 88 5.91 -11.37 20.99
N LEU A 89 6.55 -10.59 20.12
CA LEU A 89 5.95 -9.42 19.48
C LEU A 89 4.94 -9.79 18.38
N LYS A 90 4.87 -11.06 17.96
CA LYS A 90 3.98 -11.58 16.89
C LYS A 90 4.07 -10.78 15.59
N ILE A 91 5.27 -10.32 15.24
CA ILE A 91 5.55 -9.57 14.01
C ILE A 91 6.55 -10.34 13.13
N GLY A 92 6.49 -10.14 11.81
CA GLY A 92 7.40 -10.84 10.90
C GLY A 92 8.87 -10.45 11.12
N ARG A 93 9.79 -11.40 10.94
CA ARG A 93 11.25 -11.20 11.08
C ARG A 93 11.75 -9.96 10.32
N THR A 94 11.30 -9.79 9.07
CA THR A 94 11.67 -8.64 8.22
C THR A 94 11.19 -7.31 8.78
N ALA A 95 10.04 -7.28 9.48
CA ALA A 95 9.58 -6.07 10.15
C ALA A 95 10.50 -5.75 11.33
N VAL A 96 10.89 -6.74 12.13
CA VAL A 96 11.77 -6.54 13.29
C VAL A 96 13.11 -5.96 12.86
N TYR A 97 13.78 -6.58 11.89
CA TYR A 97 15.08 -6.08 11.40
C TYR A 97 15.01 -4.70 10.72
N ARG A 98 13.82 -4.29 10.24
CA ARG A 98 13.60 -2.95 9.70
C ARG A 98 13.56 -1.89 10.80
N TYR A 99 12.99 -2.20 11.96
CA TYR A 99 12.96 -1.30 13.11
C TYR A 99 14.24 -1.39 13.97
N PHE A 100 14.83 -2.59 14.04
CA PHE A 100 16.03 -2.91 14.83
C PHE A 100 17.09 -3.57 13.94
N PRO A 101 17.95 -2.78 13.26
CA PRO A 101 19.02 -3.34 12.45
C PRO A 101 20.05 -4.11 13.29
N PRO A 102 20.84 -5.03 12.70
CA PRO A 102 21.79 -5.85 13.45
C PRO A 102 22.77 -5.05 14.33
N SER A 103 23.25 -3.90 13.84
CA SER A 103 24.11 -3.00 14.62
C SER A 103 23.43 -2.49 15.89
N ARG A 104 22.16 -2.08 15.78
CA ARG A 104 21.37 -1.58 16.91
C ARG A 104 21.04 -2.69 17.91
N ILE A 105 20.74 -3.89 17.43
CA ILE A 105 20.52 -5.06 18.30
C ILE A 105 21.80 -5.36 19.09
N GLN A 106 22.96 -5.30 18.44
CA GLN A 106 24.24 -5.54 19.09
C GLN A 106 24.51 -4.48 20.17
N GLU A 107 24.27 -3.20 19.89
CA GLU A 107 24.36 -2.13 20.89
C GLU A 107 23.46 -2.39 22.10
N LEU A 108 22.18 -2.71 21.86
CA LEU A 108 21.20 -2.93 22.92
C LEU A 108 21.56 -4.15 23.78
N ARG A 109 22.13 -5.19 23.19
CA ARG A 109 22.57 -6.41 23.90
C ARG A 109 23.90 -6.25 24.62
N ASN A 110 24.80 -5.41 24.11
CA ASN A 110 26.12 -5.14 24.70
C ASN A 110 26.09 -4.05 25.78
N GLN A 111 24.96 -3.36 25.98
CA GLN A 111 24.78 -2.31 26.99
C GLN A 111 24.57 -2.85 28.42
N LEU A 112 25.10 -4.04 28.72
CA LEU A 112 25.10 -4.66 30.05
C LEU A 112 26.50 -4.56 30.68
#